data_AF-A0A1J5KLP9-F1
#
_entry.id   AF-A0A1J5KLP9-F1
#
_cell.length_a   1.000
_cell.length_b   1.000
_cell.length_c   1.000
_cell.angle_alpha   90.00
_cell.angle_beta   90.00
_cell.angle_gamma   90.00
#
_symmetry.space_group_name_H-M   'P 1'
#
loop_
_entity.id
_entity.type
_entity.pdbx_description
1 polymer ?
#
loop_
_entity_poly.entity_id
_entity_poly.type
_entity_poly.pdbx_seq_one_letter_code
_entity_poly.pdbx_strand_id
1 'polypeptide(L)'
;MSKISSPIERARKTHQYVDLYTNESLSNPAAKKFITCHKGCSACCHTQVSVNSDEAALLANKVIHEGHEVDLKKLYIQGNVENSGSDWFELPYEMRGCVFLDEGGGCSVYEDRPSVCRTNNAFSPPVQCETKDGIEKPVRLLNTEKADFTVIAGFRASGEAGTLPHMLWKALGEQSKPRVVTPSKKVVKKAYLKRIKKDLSKIFEV
;
A
#
# COMPACT_ATOMS: atom_id res chain seq x y z
N MET A 1 -10.53 26.34 5.62
CA MET A 1 -10.98 24.96 5.39
C MET A 1 -10.89 24.18 6.69
N SER A 2 -11.93 23.45 7.10
CA SER A 2 -11.90 22.61 8.31
C SER A 2 -10.92 21.44 8.13
N LYS A 3 -10.14 21.11 9.16
CA LYS A 3 -9.22 19.96 9.13
C LYS A 3 -10.00 18.65 9.00
N ILE A 4 -9.58 17.76 8.10
CA ILE A 4 -10.12 16.40 8.00
C ILE A 4 -9.56 15.58 9.16
N SER A 5 -10.42 15.21 10.12
CA SER A 5 -10.01 14.49 11.34
C SER A 5 -9.82 12.99 11.11
N SER A 6 -10.63 12.36 10.26
CA SER A 6 -10.57 10.93 9.97
C SER A 6 -9.32 10.57 9.15
N PRO A 7 -8.44 9.67 9.64
CA PRO A 7 -7.30 9.13 8.88
C PRO A 7 -7.70 8.60 7.51
N ILE A 8 -8.73 7.75 7.46
CA ILE A 8 -9.21 7.11 6.24
C ILE A 8 -9.72 8.15 5.22
N GLU A 9 -10.47 9.15 5.68
CA GLU A 9 -10.95 10.22 4.78
C GLU A 9 -9.81 11.11 4.30
N ARG A 10 -8.78 11.33 5.12
CA ARG A 10 -7.59 12.07 4.73
C ARG A 10 -6.79 11.30 3.68
N ALA A 11 -6.56 10.00 3.86
CA ALA A 11 -5.93 9.14 2.85
C ALA A 11 -6.69 9.19 1.51
N ARG A 12 -8.01 8.98 1.54
CA ARG A 12 -8.85 9.07 0.33
C ARG A 12 -8.78 10.43 -0.34
N LYS A 13 -8.78 11.51 0.45
CA LYS A 13 -8.67 12.87 -0.11
C LYS A 13 -7.31 13.10 -0.75
N THR A 14 -6.23 12.63 -0.13
CA THR A 14 -4.88 12.64 -0.72
C THR A 14 -4.86 11.85 -2.02
N HIS A 15 -5.39 10.62 -2.04
CA HIS A 15 -5.47 9.78 -3.23
C HIS A 15 -6.21 10.46 -4.38
N GLN A 16 -7.35 11.11 -4.10
CA GLN A 16 -8.10 11.87 -5.12
C GLN A 16 -7.26 12.96 -5.79
N TYR A 17 -6.49 13.72 -5.02
CA TYR A 17 -5.62 14.77 -5.58
C TYR A 17 -4.40 14.17 -6.30
N VAL A 18 -3.80 13.10 -5.76
CA VAL A 18 -2.71 12.39 -6.43
C VAL A 18 -3.16 11.84 -7.78
N ASP A 19 -4.34 11.21 -7.84
CA ASP A 19 -4.91 10.71 -9.10
C ASP A 19 -5.22 11.84 -10.07
N LEU A 20 -5.83 12.94 -9.59
CA LEU A 20 -6.10 14.11 -10.42
C LEU A 20 -4.82 14.61 -11.11
N TYR A 21 -3.78 14.87 -10.33
CA TYR A 21 -2.53 15.43 -10.84
C TYR A 21 -1.69 14.43 -11.64
N THR A 22 -1.73 13.14 -11.27
CA THR A 22 -1.08 12.09 -12.07
C THR A 22 -1.76 11.95 -13.42
N ASN A 23 -3.10 12.00 -13.46
CA ASN A 23 -3.87 11.91 -14.69
C ASN A 23 -3.66 13.13 -15.59
N GLU A 24 -3.42 14.32 -15.04
CA GLU A 24 -2.96 15.49 -15.83
C GLU A 24 -1.70 15.13 -16.64
N SER A 25 -0.66 14.58 -16.00
CA SER A 25 0.57 14.14 -16.68
C SER A 25 0.34 12.98 -17.65
N LEU A 26 -0.43 11.96 -17.25
CA LEU A 26 -0.74 10.79 -18.09
C LEU A 26 -1.61 11.13 -19.30
N SER A 27 -2.35 12.24 -19.26
CA SER A 27 -3.17 12.67 -20.39
C SER A 27 -2.33 13.14 -21.60
N ASN A 28 -1.06 13.51 -21.36
CA ASN A 28 -0.14 13.98 -22.38
C ASN A 28 0.12 12.90 -23.45
N PRO A 29 0.10 13.24 -24.76
CA PRO A 29 0.34 12.27 -25.83
C PRO A 29 1.68 11.51 -25.72
N ALA A 30 2.76 12.16 -25.26
CA ALA A 30 4.04 11.50 -25.06
C ALA A 30 3.95 10.48 -23.93
N ALA A 31 3.33 10.83 -22.80
CA ALA A 31 3.11 9.89 -21.70
C ALA A 31 2.30 8.68 -22.16
N LYS A 32 1.16 8.90 -22.85
CA LYS A 32 0.32 7.81 -23.39
C LYS A 32 1.09 6.88 -24.33
N LYS A 33 2.05 7.41 -25.08
CA LYS A 33 2.85 6.64 -26.05
C LYS A 33 3.96 5.83 -25.39
N PHE A 34 4.59 6.36 -24.34
CA PHE A 34 5.83 5.80 -23.80
C PHE A 34 5.69 5.08 -22.45
N ILE A 35 4.59 5.29 -21.72
CA ILE A 35 4.34 4.53 -20.49
C ILE A 35 4.20 3.04 -20.80
N THR A 36 4.93 2.23 -20.05
CA THR A 36 4.92 0.76 -20.16
C THR A 36 4.12 0.09 -19.04
N CYS A 37 3.75 0.84 -18.00
CA CYS A 37 2.90 0.35 -16.93
C CYS A 37 1.49 0.06 -17.43
N HIS A 38 0.95 -1.08 -17.00
CA HIS A 38 -0.42 -1.49 -17.28
C HIS A 38 -0.93 -2.39 -16.16
N LYS A 39 -2.25 -2.65 -16.14
CA LYS A 39 -2.85 -3.63 -15.24
C LYS A 39 -2.19 -5.01 -15.45
N GLY A 40 -1.74 -5.64 -14.36
CA GLY A 40 -1.03 -6.92 -14.38
C GLY A 40 0.49 -6.81 -14.49
N CYS A 41 1.05 -5.61 -14.63
CA CYS A 41 2.50 -5.41 -14.46
C CYS A 41 2.85 -5.34 -12.98
N SER A 42 3.64 -6.30 -12.50
CA SER A 42 4.02 -6.45 -11.08
C SER A 42 5.51 -6.27 -10.81
N ALA A 43 6.30 -5.80 -11.78
CA ALA A 43 7.76 -5.75 -11.67
C ALA A 43 8.26 -4.97 -10.44
N CYS A 44 7.69 -3.79 -10.16
CA CYS A 44 8.01 -3.00 -8.97
C CYS A 44 7.26 -3.45 -7.70
N CYS A 45 6.29 -4.37 -7.80
CA CYS A 45 5.53 -4.84 -6.64
C CYS A 45 6.34 -5.75 -5.70
N HIS A 46 7.63 -5.96 -5.99
CA HIS A 46 8.60 -6.68 -5.15
C HIS A 46 9.64 -5.75 -4.51
N THR A 47 9.46 -4.43 -4.63
CA THR A 47 10.25 -3.43 -3.89
C THR A 47 9.53 -3.01 -2.63
N GLN A 48 10.26 -2.31 -1.76
CA GLN A 48 9.71 -1.79 -0.52
C GLN A 48 8.92 -0.50 -0.81
N VAL A 49 7.64 -0.50 -0.48
CA VAL A 49 6.73 0.63 -0.74
C VAL A 49 6.54 1.42 0.54
N SER A 50 6.79 2.73 0.52
CA SER A 50 6.50 3.60 1.67
C SER A 50 5.03 4.00 1.72
N VAL A 51 4.43 3.97 2.90
CA VAL A 51 3.07 4.43 3.17
C VAL A 51 3.04 5.26 4.44
N ASN A 52 2.04 6.13 4.53
CA ASN A 52 1.77 6.85 5.77
C ASN A 52 0.73 6.13 6.65
N SER A 53 0.58 6.56 7.90
CA SER A 53 -0.34 5.96 8.86
C SER A 53 -1.81 6.00 8.43
N ASP A 54 -2.20 7.00 7.64
CA ASP A 54 -3.57 7.12 7.12
C ASP A 54 -3.87 6.08 6.04
N GLU A 55 -2.92 5.86 5.13
CA GLU A 55 -2.98 4.82 4.11
C GLU A 55 -2.96 3.43 4.73
N ALA A 56 -2.13 3.22 5.74
CA ALA A 56 -2.13 1.98 6.50
C ALA A 56 -3.48 1.73 7.20
N ALA A 57 -4.09 2.77 7.79
CA ALA A 57 -5.41 2.68 8.39
C ALA A 57 -6.50 2.35 7.36
N LEU A 58 -6.44 2.94 6.17
CA LEU A 58 -7.33 2.65 5.04
C LEU A 58 -7.21 1.20 4.58
N LEU A 59 -5.99 0.71 4.36
CA LEU A 59 -5.72 -0.67 3.94
C LEU A 59 -6.14 -1.68 5.02
N ALA A 60 -5.82 -1.41 6.29
CA ALA A 60 -6.27 -2.23 7.42
C ALA A 60 -7.81 -2.27 7.51
N ASN A 61 -8.51 -1.16 7.23
CA ASN A 61 -9.96 -1.15 7.17
C ASN A 61 -10.49 -2.07 6.05
N LYS A 62 -9.84 -2.14 4.88
CA LYS A 62 -10.23 -3.11 3.84
C LYS A 62 -10.07 -4.54 4.31
N VAL A 63 -8.91 -4.84 4.92
CA VAL A 63 -8.62 -6.18 5.42
C VAL A 63 -9.61 -6.57 6.50
N ILE A 64 -9.86 -5.74 7.53
CA ILE A 64 -10.66 -6.11 8.70
C ILE A 64 -12.16 -6.00 8.44
N HIS A 65 -12.60 -4.88 7.85
CA HIS A 65 -14.02 -4.51 7.80
C HIS A 65 -14.69 -4.85 6.47
N GLU A 66 -13.93 -4.84 5.36
CA GLU A 66 -14.45 -5.17 4.03
C GLU A 66 -14.21 -6.64 3.64
N GLY A 67 -13.43 -7.38 4.44
CA GLY A 67 -13.21 -8.80 4.25
C GLY A 67 -12.15 -9.14 3.20
N HIS A 68 -11.25 -8.19 2.89
CA HIS A 68 -10.21 -8.40 1.90
C HIS A 68 -9.13 -9.34 2.44
N GLU A 69 -8.97 -10.50 1.81
CA GLU A 69 -8.02 -11.52 2.26
C GLU A 69 -6.58 -11.13 1.90
N VAL A 70 -5.65 -11.38 2.83
CA VAL A 70 -4.21 -11.20 2.64
C VAL A 70 -3.47 -12.37 3.30
N ASP A 71 -2.29 -12.72 2.81
CA ASP A 71 -1.42 -13.67 3.48
C ASP A 71 -0.79 -13.02 4.73
N LEU A 72 -1.37 -13.30 5.90
CA LEU A 72 -0.93 -12.74 7.18
C LEU A 72 0.48 -13.22 7.59
N LYS A 73 0.90 -14.43 7.19
CA LYS A 73 2.24 -14.93 7.50
C LYS A 73 3.28 -14.18 6.67
N LYS A 74 3.00 -14.01 5.37
CA LYS A 74 3.83 -13.19 4.49
C LYS A 74 3.93 -11.76 4.99
N LEU A 75 2.79 -11.15 5.35
CA LEU A 75 2.74 -9.80 5.90
C LEU A 75 3.55 -9.67 7.19
N TYR A 76 3.46 -10.63 8.11
CA TYR A 76 4.26 -10.64 9.33
C TYR A 76 5.76 -10.66 9.03
N ILE A 77 6.21 -11.58 8.17
CA ILE A 77 7.64 -11.70 7.80
C ILE A 77 8.13 -10.39 7.16
N GLN A 78 7.37 -9.86 6.19
CA GLN A 78 7.68 -8.59 5.55
C GLN A 78 7.69 -7.40 6.52
N GLY A 79 6.78 -7.38 7.50
CA GLY A 79 6.61 -6.28 8.44
C GLY A 79 7.72 -6.20 9.49
N ASN A 80 8.33 -7.34 9.85
CA ASN A 80 9.46 -7.41 10.78
C ASN A 80 10.79 -6.93 10.18
N VAL A 81 10.83 -6.74 8.85
CA VAL A 81 11.95 -6.09 8.18
C VAL A 81 11.89 -4.55 8.32
N GLU A 82 10.76 -4.03 8.80
CA GLU A 82 10.55 -2.61 9.08
C GLU A 82 10.95 -1.70 7.91
N ASN A 83 11.84 -0.72 8.14
CA ASN A 83 12.33 0.24 7.15
C ASN A 83 13.72 -0.15 6.59
N SER A 84 14.16 -1.39 6.79
CA SER A 84 15.48 -1.85 6.33
C SER A 84 15.42 -2.31 4.88
N GLY A 85 16.05 -1.53 3.99
CA GLY A 85 16.16 -1.89 2.57
C GLY A 85 17.08 -3.08 2.33
N SER A 86 18.18 -3.20 3.09
CA SER A 86 19.11 -4.34 2.98
C SER A 86 18.40 -5.65 3.30
N ASP A 87 17.75 -5.69 4.46
CA ASP A 87 17.10 -6.88 4.99
C ASP A 87 15.87 -7.23 4.11
N TRP A 88 15.25 -6.24 3.46
CA TRP A 88 14.19 -6.48 2.49
C TRP A 88 14.70 -7.31 1.33
N PHE A 89 15.82 -6.92 0.73
CA PHE A 89 16.40 -7.62 -0.42
C PHE A 89 17.06 -8.95 -0.08
N GLU A 90 17.31 -9.24 1.21
CA GLU A 90 17.70 -10.57 1.69
C GLU A 90 16.53 -11.58 1.70
N LEU A 91 15.28 -11.11 1.71
CA LEU A 91 14.12 -12.00 1.60
C LEU A 91 14.07 -12.68 0.22
N PRO A 92 13.63 -13.96 0.15
CA PRO A 92 13.34 -14.63 -1.12
C PRO A 92 12.42 -13.78 -2.01
N TYR A 93 12.62 -13.80 -3.33
CA TYR A 93 11.87 -12.94 -4.25
C TYR A 93 10.35 -13.13 -4.16
N GLU A 94 9.90 -14.37 -3.93
CA GLU A 94 8.52 -14.77 -3.72
C GLU A 94 7.92 -14.12 -2.46
N MET A 95 8.76 -13.95 -1.42
CA MET A 95 8.41 -13.29 -0.17
C MET A 95 8.34 -11.78 -0.29
N ARG A 96 9.01 -11.16 -1.28
CA ARG A 96 9.00 -9.71 -1.47
C ARG A 96 7.79 -9.16 -2.21
N GLY A 97 7.01 -10.01 -2.90
CA GLY A 97 5.81 -9.54 -3.58
C GLY A 97 4.80 -8.90 -2.61
N CYS A 98 4.25 -7.75 -2.98
CA CYS A 98 3.25 -7.05 -2.16
C CYS A 98 2.14 -8.00 -1.70
N VAL A 99 1.69 -7.86 -0.45
CA VAL A 99 0.62 -8.69 0.14
C VAL A 99 -0.74 -8.54 -0.53
N PHE A 100 -0.90 -7.52 -1.38
CA PHE A 100 -2.09 -7.27 -2.20
C PHE A 100 -1.89 -7.66 -3.68
N LEU A 101 -0.82 -8.36 -4.02
CA LEU A 101 -0.62 -8.87 -5.37
C LEU A 101 -1.50 -10.11 -5.59
N ASP A 102 -2.34 -10.10 -6.62
CA ASP A 102 -3.15 -11.24 -7.03
C ASP A 102 -2.35 -12.23 -7.91
N GLU A 103 -2.92 -13.40 -8.18
CA GLU A 103 -2.30 -14.46 -8.99
C GLU A 103 -1.99 -14.02 -10.43
N GLY A 104 -2.71 -13.03 -10.96
CA GLY A 104 -2.50 -12.45 -12.28
C GLY A 104 -1.50 -11.29 -12.31
N GLY A 105 -0.84 -10.99 -11.18
CA GLY A 105 0.09 -9.86 -11.04
C GLY A 105 -0.61 -8.50 -10.91
N GLY A 106 -1.92 -8.47 -10.68
CA GLY A 106 -2.70 -7.27 -10.41
C GLY A 106 -2.68 -6.85 -8.94
N CYS A 107 -2.97 -5.58 -8.67
CA CYS A 107 -3.19 -5.10 -7.31
C CYS A 107 -4.65 -5.33 -6.92
N SER A 108 -4.89 -6.19 -5.94
CA SER A 108 -6.23 -6.54 -5.45
C SER A 108 -6.94 -5.37 -4.73
N VAL A 109 -6.19 -4.33 -4.36
CA VAL A 109 -6.68 -3.08 -3.74
C VAL A 109 -6.41 -1.86 -4.63
N TYR A 110 -6.43 -2.01 -5.96
CA TYR A 110 -6.01 -0.97 -6.91
C TYR A 110 -6.58 0.43 -6.62
N GLU A 111 -7.87 0.53 -6.30
CA GLU A 111 -8.53 1.82 -6.00
C GLU A 111 -8.05 2.47 -4.70
N ASP A 112 -7.51 1.70 -3.77
CA ASP A 112 -6.96 2.16 -2.49
C ASP A 112 -5.42 1.99 -2.42
N ARG A 113 -4.76 1.80 -3.57
CA ARG A 113 -3.30 1.67 -3.64
C ARG A 113 -2.61 2.94 -3.09
N PRO A 114 -1.44 2.80 -2.44
CA PRO A 114 -0.73 3.94 -1.87
C PRO A 114 -0.39 5.04 -2.87
N SER A 115 -0.24 6.26 -2.37
CA SER A 115 0.07 7.47 -3.15
C SER A 115 1.35 7.30 -3.97
N VAL A 116 2.39 6.68 -3.39
CA VAL A 116 3.64 6.38 -4.09
C VAL A 116 3.42 5.43 -5.27
N CYS A 117 2.51 4.46 -5.16
CA CYS A 117 2.18 3.54 -6.25
C CYS A 117 1.37 4.22 -7.37
N ARG A 118 0.67 5.32 -7.06
CA ARG A 118 -0.11 6.09 -8.04
C ARG A 118 0.79 6.95 -8.92
N THR A 119 1.84 7.53 -8.34
CA THR A 119 2.81 8.36 -9.08
C THR A 119 3.85 7.54 -9.82
N ASN A 120 4.10 6.30 -9.40
CA ASN A 120 5.11 5.41 -10.00
C ASN A 120 4.70 4.87 -11.38
N ASN A 121 4.94 5.66 -12.44
CA ASN A 121 4.62 5.31 -13.83
C ASN A 121 5.90 5.26 -14.67
N ALA A 122 6.40 4.06 -14.95
CA ALA A 122 7.61 3.85 -15.74
C ALA A 122 7.37 3.99 -17.25
N PHE A 123 8.40 4.50 -17.94
CA PHE A 123 8.49 4.50 -19.41
C PHE A 123 9.65 3.63 -19.94
N SER A 124 10.22 2.79 -19.07
CA SER A 124 11.18 1.75 -19.43
C SER A 124 10.52 0.36 -19.42
N PRO A 125 11.08 -0.65 -20.10
CA PRO A 125 10.55 -2.01 -20.05
C PRO A 125 10.48 -2.57 -18.62
N PRO A 126 9.49 -3.41 -18.27
CA PRO A 126 9.29 -3.93 -16.91
C PRO A 126 10.53 -4.56 -16.26
N VAL A 127 11.39 -5.21 -17.05
CA VAL A 127 12.66 -5.82 -16.58
C VAL A 127 13.58 -4.84 -15.85
N GLN A 128 13.48 -3.53 -16.12
CA GLN A 128 14.26 -2.50 -15.43
C GLN A 128 13.70 -2.13 -14.05
N CYS A 129 12.45 -2.49 -13.77
CA CYS A 129 11.83 -2.34 -12.46
C CYS A 129 11.97 -3.62 -11.61
N GLU A 130 12.38 -4.74 -12.21
CA GLU A 130 12.53 -6.02 -11.52
C GLU A 130 13.76 -6.05 -10.62
N THR A 131 13.57 -6.64 -9.44
CA THR A 131 14.60 -6.79 -8.41
C THR A 131 14.84 -8.26 -8.07
N LYS A 132 14.67 -9.19 -9.02
CA LYS A 132 14.87 -10.63 -8.81
C LYS A 132 16.29 -10.98 -8.32
N ASP A 133 17.26 -10.20 -8.74
CA ASP A 133 18.67 -10.26 -8.33
C ASP A 133 18.94 -9.66 -6.95
N GLY A 134 17.91 -9.14 -6.25
CA GLY A 134 18.05 -8.48 -4.96
C GLY A 134 18.61 -7.05 -5.08
N ILE A 135 18.69 -6.49 -6.28
CA ILE A 135 19.26 -5.16 -6.51
C ILE A 135 18.16 -4.22 -6.99
N GLU A 136 17.97 -3.12 -6.26
CA GLU A 136 17.15 -2.01 -6.75
C GLU A 136 17.91 -1.22 -7.82
N LYS A 137 17.25 -1.00 -8.96
CA LYS A 137 17.83 -0.32 -10.13
C LYS A 137 17.18 1.04 -10.33
N PRO A 138 17.89 2.01 -10.93
CA PRO A 138 17.28 3.27 -11.31
C PRO A 138 16.11 3.05 -12.27
N VAL A 139 14.91 3.46 -11.83
CA VAL A 139 13.70 3.40 -12.66
C VAL A 139 13.46 4.76 -13.30
N ARG A 140 13.06 4.75 -14.58
CA ARG A 140 12.71 5.96 -15.31
C ARG A 140 11.22 6.24 -15.18
N LEU A 141 10.87 7.18 -14.31
CA LEU A 141 9.49 7.51 -13.96
C LEU A 141 9.02 8.77 -14.66
N LEU A 142 7.74 8.81 -15.02
CA LEU A 142 7.03 10.01 -15.42
C LEU A 142 7.08 11.04 -14.29
N ASN A 143 7.41 12.28 -14.63
CA ASN A 143 7.39 13.37 -13.66
C ASN A 143 5.95 13.75 -13.31
N THR A 144 5.65 13.74 -12.01
CA THR A 144 4.30 14.00 -11.46
C THR A 144 4.35 15.06 -10.36
N GLU A 145 5.09 16.15 -10.58
CA GLU A 145 5.42 17.18 -9.56
C GLU A 145 4.23 17.59 -8.67
N LYS A 146 3.08 17.95 -9.25
CA LYS A 146 1.88 18.33 -8.48
C LYS A 146 1.35 17.19 -7.61
N ALA A 147 1.39 15.95 -8.12
CA ALA A 147 1.03 14.76 -7.37
C ALA A 147 2.04 14.50 -6.24
N ASP A 148 3.33 14.67 -6.51
CA ASP A 148 4.40 14.47 -5.53
C ASP A 148 4.29 15.45 -4.35
N PHE A 149 3.94 16.72 -4.60
CA PHE A 149 3.61 17.67 -3.53
C PHE A 149 2.39 17.24 -2.72
N THR A 150 1.41 16.62 -3.35
CA THR A 150 0.24 16.05 -2.65
C THR A 150 0.63 14.86 -1.78
N VAL A 151 1.53 13.99 -2.27
CA VAL A 151 2.11 12.89 -1.49
C VAL A 151 2.82 13.45 -0.25
N ILE A 152 3.71 14.44 -0.43
CA ILE A 152 4.41 15.11 0.68
C ILE A 152 3.43 15.68 1.70
N ALA A 153 2.37 16.37 1.24
CA ALA A 153 1.34 16.91 2.12
C ALA A 153 0.61 15.83 2.91
N GLY A 154 0.29 14.69 2.28
CA GLY A 154 -0.32 13.53 2.94
C GLY A 154 0.56 12.94 4.04
N PHE A 155 1.83 12.67 3.71
CA PHE A 155 2.81 12.17 4.68
C PHE A 155 2.97 13.15 5.85
N ARG A 156 3.09 14.45 5.56
CA ARG A 156 3.24 15.48 6.61
C ARG A 156 2.00 15.57 7.52
N ALA A 157 0.81 15.42 6.97
CA ALA A 157 -0.45 15.51 7.71
C ALA A 157 -0.74 14.29 8.60
N SER A 158 -0.27 13.11 8.20
CA SER A 158 -0.46 11.84 8.92
C SER A 158 0.41 11.71 10.19
N GLY A 159 1.58 12.36 10.20
CA GLY A 159 2.52 12.38 11.32
C GLY A 159 3.46 11.18 11.42
N GLU A 160 3.09 10.01 10.88
CA GLU A 160 3.90 8.79 10.92
C GLU A 160 3.90 8.10 9.56
N ALA A 161 5.05 7.55 9.17
CA ALA A 161 5.21 6.78 7.94
C ALA A 161 6.26 5.69 8.10
N GLY A 162 6.21 4.71 7.21
CA GLY A 162 7.13 3.59 7.14
C GLY A 162 6.81 2.73 5.94
N THR A 163 7.30 1.50 5.91
CA THR A 163 7.02 0.58 4.81
C THR A 163 5.60 0.02 4.90
N LEU A 164 5.00 -0.27 3.75
CA LEU A 164 3.66 -0.83 3.62
C LEU A 164 3.45 -2.03 4.54
N PRO A 165 4.28 -3.08 4.51
CA PRO A 165 4.03 -4.25 5.33
C PRO A 165 4.13 -3.93 6.82
N HIS A 166 5.10 -3.11 7.23
CA HIS A 166 5.27 -2.71 8.63
C HIS A 166 4.08 -1.90 9.14
N MET A 167 3.71 -0.83 8.42
CA MET A 167 2.62 0.06 8.80
C MET A 167 1.27 -0.64 8.76
N LEU A 168 1.03 -1.51 7.76
CA LEU A 168 -0.17 -2.32 7.69
C LEU A 168 -0.24 -3.31 8.85
N TRP A 169 0.86 -4.00 9.16
CA TRP A 169 0.92 -4.94 10.29
C TRP A 169 0.60 -4.24 11.62
N LYS A 170 1.22 -3.07 11.86
CA LYS A 170 0.93 -2.20 13.01
C LYS A 170 -0.56 -1.82 13.07
N ALA A 171 -1.12 -1.32 11.95
CA ALA A 171 -2.52 -0.90 11.89
C ALA A 171 -3.50 -2.06 12.10
N LEU A 172 -3.21 -3.27 11.62
CA LEU A 172 -4.01 -4.47 11.90
C LEU A 172 -3.99 -4.81 13.41
N GLY A 173 -2.82 -4.74 14.04
CA GLY A 173 -2.68 -4.92 15.49
C GLY A 173 -3.51 -3.92 16.29
N GLU A 174 -3.44 -2.62 15.96
CA GLU A 174 -4.20 -1.56 16.64
C GLU A 174 -5.71 -1.68 16.44
N GLN A 175 -6.17 -2.00 15.24
CA GLN A 175 -7.60 -2.10 14.92
C GLN A 175 -8.24 -3.43 15.35
N SER A 176 -7.43 -4.46 15.61
CA SER A 176 -7.90 -5.74 16.14
C SER A 176 -8.20 -5.72 17.64
N LYS A 177 -7.58 -4.79 18.40
CA LYS A 177 -7.88 -4.54 19.81
C LYS A 177 -9.37 -4.23 19.99
N PRO A 178 -10.03 -4.74 21.06
CA PRO A 178 -11.45 -4.47 21.28
C PRO A 178 -11.67 -2.96 21.44
N ARG A 179 -12.25 -2.35 20.40
CA ARG A 179 -12.77 -0.98 20.50
C ARG A 179 -13.95 -1.00 21.47
N VAL A 180 -13.98 -0.05 22.41
CA VAL A 180 -15.22 0.37 23.07
C VAL A 180 -16.04 1.07 21.98
N VAL A 181 -17.01 0.37 21.37
CA VAL A 181 -17.78 0.90 20.22
C VAL A 181 -19.21 1.21 20.64
N THR A 182 -19.58 2.49 20.56
CA THR A 182 -20.96 2.97 20.37
C THR A 182 -21.43 2.56 18.97
N PRO A 183 -22.63 1.97 18.81
CA PRO A 183 -22.95 1.17 17.64
C PRO A 183 -23.16 2.02 16.38
N SER A 184 -22.44 1.68 15.31
CA SER A 184 -22.78 2.05 13.93
C SER A 184 -22.94 0.78 13.09
N LYS A 185 -24.06 0.70 12.37
CA LYS A 185 -24.48 -0.47 11.58
C LYS A 185 -23.59 -0.64 10.35
N LYS A 186 -22.71 -1.66 10.35
CA LYS A 186 -22.18 -2.26 9.12
C LYS A 186 -22.21 -3.78 9.22
N VAL A 187 -22.68 -4.42 8.14
CA VAL A 187 -22.78 -5.87 8.00
C VAL A 187 -21.38 -6.42 7.80
N VAL A 188 -20.80 -6.94 8.87
CA VAL A 188 -19.52 -7.64 8.87
C VAL A 188 -19.78 -9.14 8.74
N LYS A 189 -19.03 -9.85 7.88
CA LYS A 189 -18.96 -11.32 7.95
C LYS A 189 -18.25 -11.74 9.25
N LYS A 190 -19.04 -11.93 10.32
CA LYS A 190 -18.59 -12.25 11.70
C LYS A 190 -17.54 -13.39 11.77
N ALA A 191 -17.62 -14.35 10.84
CA ALA A 191 -16.68 -15.47 10.73
C ALA A 191 -15.25 -15.03 10.33
N TYR A 192 -15.14 -14.14 9.36
CA TYR A 192 -13.86 -13.65 8.85
C TYR A 192 -13.13 -12.81 9.89
N LEU A 193 -13.86 -11.91 10.57
CA LEU A 193 -13.29 -11.08 11.63
C LEU A 193 -12.86 -11.91 12.85
N LYS A 194 -13.57 -13.00 13.16
CA LYS A 194 -13.16 -13.99 14.17
C LYS A 194 -11.90 -14.76 13.76
N ARG A 195 -11.75 -15.09 12.46
CA ARG A 195 -10.56 -15.73 11.90
C ARG A 195 -9.34 -14.82 12.00
N ILE A 196 -9.42 -13.57 11.53
CA ILE A 196 -8.31 -12.60 11.66
C ILE A 196 -7.90 -12.45 13.12
N LYS A 197 -8.85 -12.24 14.04
CA LYS A 197 -8.52 -12.08 15.47
C LYS A 197 -7.79 -13.29 16.04
N LYS A 198 -8.19 -14.51 15.65
CA LYS A 198 -7.51 -15.75 16.04
C LYS A 198 -6.12 -15.87 15.43
N ASP A 199 -5.94 -15.47 14.17
CA ASP A 199 -4.66 -15.57 13.49
C ASP A 199 -3.67 -14.53 14.04
N LEU A 200 -4.12 -13.29 14.24
CA LEU A 200 -3.32 -12.25 14.92
C LEU A 200 -2.99 -12.66 16.36
N SER A 201 -3.94 -13.18 17.14
CA SER A 201 -3.66 -13.58 18.53
C SER A 201 -2.57 -14.65 18.62
N LYS A 202 -2.57 -15.63 17.72
CA LYS A 202 -1.52 -16.67 17.65
C LYS A 202 -0.14 -16.11 17.28
N ILE A 203 -0.09 -15.05 16.49
CA ILE A 203 1.18 -14.44 16.06
C ILE A 203 1.74 -13.53 17.17
N PHE A 204 0.89 -12.90 17.97
CA PHE A 204 1.28 -12.04 19.11
C PHE A 204 1.45 -12.80 20.44
N GLU A 205 1.34 -14.14 20.47
CA GLU A 205 1.52 -15.00 21.66
C GLU A 205 2.97 -15.49 21.87
N VAL A 206 3.95 -14.87 21.19
CA VAL A 206 5.40 -15.13 21.34
C VAL A 206 6.07 -13.99 22.10
#